data_AF-A0AAV3SRY5-F1
#
_entry.id   AF-A0AAV3SRY5-F1
#
_cell.length_a   1.000
_cell.length_b   1.000
_cell.length_c   1.000
_cell.angle_alpha   90.00
_cell.angle_beta   90.00
_cell.angle_gamma   90.00
#
_symmetry.space_group_name_H-M   'P 1'
#
loop_
_entity.id
_entity.type
_entity.pdbx_description
1 polymer ?
#
loop_
_entity_poly.entity_id
_entity_poly.type
_entity_poly.pdbx_seq_one_letter_code
_entity_poly.pdbx_strand_id
1 'polypeptide(L)'
;MTDDTELCGADTTDDQPCQNPAGDDGSCWIPTHGSDDDDVENPQGRDFAIGEDDHEAILEAAREGKSERGCARAAGVSSWAQLDRYLEAHPDFRSSFERARARGESELIEGGLRDEDVDSSMAKFLLASSFDYKKTEKREVEADVNQTTTHELGEADKEIALEAIRELQERESA
;
A
#
# COMPACT_ATOMS: atom_id res chain seq x y z
N MET A 1 46.63 31.81 5.25
CA MET A 1 45.22 32.14 5.56
C MET A 1 44.43 31.22 4.68
N THR A 2 43.94 30.11 5.24
CA THR A 2 43.05 29.20 4.52
C THR A 2 41.72 29.92 4.39
N ASP A 3 41.13 29.91 3.19
CA ASP A 3 39.74 30.33 2.97
C ASP A 3 38.87 29.42 3.84
N ASP A 4 38.47 29.91 5.02
CA ASP A 4 37.43 29.28 5.81
C ASP A 4 36.12 29.60 5.06
N THR A 5 35.77 28.77 4.09
CA THR A 5 34.48 28.84 3.41
C THR A 5 33.41 28.66 4.48
N GLU A 6 32.62 29.70 4.73
CA GLU A 6 31.53 29.63 5.70
C GLU A 6 30.58 28.51 5.28
N LEU A 7 30.20 27.67 6.24
CA LEU A 7 29.31 26.53 6.02
C LEU A 7 27.89 26.92 6.44
N CYS A 8 26.90 26.39 5.72
CA CYS A 8 25.49 26.67 5.97
C CYS A 8 25.04 26.34 7.40
N GLY A 9 25.50 25.21 7.97
CA GLY A 9 25.28 24.91 9.37
C GLY A 9 23.85 24.57 9.79
N ALA A 10 22.88 24.57 8.86
CA ALA A 10 21.47 24.24 9.15
C ALA A 10 21.32 22.83 9.73
N ASP A 11 20.39 22.67 10.67
CA ASP A 11 20.12 21.38 11.31
C ASP A 11 19.63 20.36 10.27
N THR A 12 20.22 19.16 10.29
CA THR A 12 19.81 18.05 9.42
C THR A 12 19.27 16.89 10.25
N THR A 13 18.61 15.93 9.59
CA THR A 13 18.02 14.75 10.26
C THR A 13 19.04 13.79 10.85
N ASP A 14 20.33 13.94 10.55
CA ASP A 14 21.40 13.00 10.93
C ASP A 14 22.28 13.54 12.08
N ASP A 15 21.78 14.46 12.91
CA ASP A 15 22.49 15.09 14.05
C ASP A 15 23.83 15.75 13.67
N GLN A 16 24.05 16.02 12.39
CA GLN A 16 25.20 16.75 11.85
C GLN A 16 24.70 17.99 11.11
N PRO A 17 25.26 19.18 11.37
CA PRO A 17 24.83 20.39 10.68
C PRO A 17 25.21 20.33 9.19
N CYS A 18 24.47 21.04 8.34
CA CYS A 18 24.70 21.06 6.90
C CYS A 18 26.12 21.54 6.57
N GLN A 19 26.85 20.73 5.80
CA GLN A 19 28.26 20.99 5.42
C GLN A 19 28.40 21.66 4.05
N ASN A 20 27.30 22.12 3.45
CA ASN A 20 27.36 22.85 2.19
C ASN A 20 27.94 24.25 2.41
N PRO A 21 28.69 24.80 1.43
CA PRO A 21 29.16 26.18 1.51
C PRO A 21 27.97 27.14 1.57
N ALA A 22 28.06 28.12 2.47
CA ALA A 22 27.12 29.22 2.59
C ALA A 22 27.35 30.25 1.47
N GLY A 23 26.26 30.81 0.96
CA GLY A 23 26.28 31.99 0.13
C GLY A 23 26.31 33.28 0.96
N ASP A 24 26.12 34.41 0.29
CA ASP A 24 26.16 35.75 0.90
C ASP A 24 25.08 35.98 1.99
N ASP A 25 24.06 35.14 2.03
CA ASP A 25 22.96 35.17 3.00
C ASP A 25 23.13 34.18 4.17
N GLY A 26 24.28 33.49 4.25
CA GLY A 26 24.55 32.50 5.30
C GLY A 26 23.87 31.16 5.08
N SER A 27 23.10 30.99 4.00
CA SER A 27 22.41 29.75 3.65
C SER A 27 23.08 29.04 2.47
N CYS A 28 22.90 27.73 2.33
CA CYS A 28 23.32 27.02 1.11
C CYS A 28 22.24 27.10 0.03
N TRP A 29 22.52 26.55 -1.15
CA TRP A 29 21.57 26.48 -2.27
C TRP A 29 20.26 25.71 -1.97
N ILE A 30 20.11 25.09 -0.80
CA ILE A 30 18.91 24.40 -0.36
C ILE A 30 17.92 25.45 0.16
N PRO A 31 16.77 25.65 -0.50
CA PRO A 31 15.84 26.73 -0.15
C PRO A 31 15.35 26.68 1.30
N THR A 32 15.13 25.48 1.85
CA THR A 32 14.70 25.27 3.25
C THR A 32 15.75 25.65 4.29
N HIS A 33 16.99 25.93 3.89
CA HIS A 33 18.05 26.35 4.81
C HIS A 33 18.25 27.88 4.84
N GLY A 34 17.52 28.63 4.00
CA GLY A 34 17.56 30.09 3.92
C GLY A 34 16.20 30.76 4.06
N SER A 35 15.11 29.99 4.18
CA SER A 35 13.76 30.50 4.42
C SER A 35 13.28 30.22 5.84
N ASP A 36 12.73 31.23 6.51
CA ASP A 36 11.95 31.08 7.76
C ASP A 36 10.54 30.48 7.50
N ASP A 37 10.31 30.00 6.29
CA ASP A 37 9.04 29.44 5.84
C ASP A 37 9.18 27.91 5.75
N ASP A 38 8.50 27.22 6.65
CA ASP A 38 8.51 25.76 6.79
C ASP A 38 7.80 25.06 5.60
N ASP A 39 7.04 25.81 4.79
CA ASP A 39 6.31 25.30 3.63
C ASP A 39 7.10 25.41 2.32
N VAL A 40 8.36 25.84 2.36
CA VAL A 40 9.21 25.87 1.16
C VAL A 40 9.56 24.45 0.77
N GLU A 41 8.90 23.93 -0.26
CA GLU A 41 9.26 22.63 -0.81
C GLU A 41 10.73 22.64 -1.23
N ASN A 42 11.50 21.68 -0.71
CA ASN A 42 12.86 21.46 -1.18
C ASN A 42 12.78 20.87 -2.61
N PRO A 43 13.15 21.62 -3.66
CA PRO A 43 12.98 21.15 -5.04
C PRO A 43 13.92 20.00 -5.38
N GLN A 44 14.88 19.67 -4.50
CA GLN A 44 15.88 18.63 -4.70
C GLN A 44 15.50 17.34 -3.97
N GLY A 45 14.29 16.84 -4.23
CA GLY A 45 14.07 15.41 -4.14
C GLY A 45 15.03 14.75 -5.13
N ARG A 46 16.00 13.97 -4.63
CA ARG A 46 17.02 13.24 -5.42
C ARG A 46 16.50 12.87 -6.81
N ASP A 47 17.24 13.28 -7.84
CA ASP A 47 16.96 13.01 -9.26
C ASP A 47 16.40 11.59 -9.45
N PHE A 48 15.37 11.48 -10.29
CA PHE A 48 14.82 10.17 -10.63
C PHE A 48 15.89 9.34 -11.32
N ALA A 49 16.05 8.10 -10.86
CA ALA A 49 16.88 7.11 -11.55
C ALA A 49 16.25 6.63 -12.87
N ILE A 50 14.96 6.94 -13.07
CA ILE A 50 14.18 6.65 -14.28
C ILE A 50 14.04 7.95 -15.07
N GLY A 51 14.28 7.88 -16.38
CA GLY A 51 14.06 8.98 -17.32
C GLY A 51 13.02 8.63 -18.39
N GLU A 52 12.75 9.59 -19.28
CA GLU A 52 11.86 9.39 -20.44
C GLU A 52 12.35 8.27 -21.38
N ASP A 53 13.67 8.10 -21.52
CA ASP A 53 14.26 7.05 -22.35
C ASP A 53 13.93 5.63 -21.85
N ASP A 54 13.59 5.48 -20.57
CA ASP A 54 13.19 4.19 -19.99
C ASP A 54 11.71 3.85 -20.22
N HIS A 55 10.90 4.82 -20.67
CA HIS A 55 9.44 4.69 -20.74
C HIS A 55 9.02 3.51 -21.61
N GLU A 56 9.60 3.36 -22.80
CA GLU A 56 9.18 2.29 -23.70
C GLU A 56 9.52 0.91 -23.13
N ALA A 57 10.68 0.75 -22.49
CA ALA A 57 11.05 -0.51 -21.85
C ALA A 57 10.10 -0.87 -20.69
N ILE A 58 9.70 0.12 -19.89
CA ILE A 58 8.71 -0.05 -18.82
C ILE A 58 7.34 -0.44 -19.40
N LEU A 59 6.89 0.26 -20.44
CA LEU A 59 5.59 0.01 -21.06
C LEU A 59 5.55 -1.34 -21.77
N GLU A 60 6.61 -1.73 -22.47
CA GLU A 60 6.75 -3.06 -23.07
C GLU A 60 6.67 -4.14 -22.00
N ALA A 61 7.46 -4.03 -20.92
CA ALA A 61 7.40 -4.96 -19.80
C ALA A 61 6.00 -5.06 -19.18
N ALA A 62 5.29 -3.95 -19.08
CA ALA A 62 3.91 -3.93 -18.59
C ALA A 62 2.93 -4.63 -19.54
N ARG A 63 3.08 -4.43 -20.86
CA ARG A 63 2.27 -5.11 -21.90
C ARG A 63 2.54 -6.61 -21.93
N GLU A 64 3.75 -7.05 -21.64
CA GLU A 64 4.08 -8.47 -21.47
C GLU A 64 3.50 -9.10 -20.19
N GLY A 65 2.82 -8.30 -19.35
CA GLY A 65 2.21 -8.78 -18.11
C GLY A 65 3.20 -9.01 -16.96
N LYS A 66 4.41 -8.45 -17.02
CA LYS A 66 5.37 -8.53 -15.92
C LYS A 66 4.81 -7.83 -14.66
N SER A 67 5.25 -8.30 -13.50
CA SER A 67 4.95 -7.64 -12.23
C SER A 67 5.50 -6.21 -12.19
N GLU A 68 4.98 -5.39 -11.27
CA GLU A 68 5.46 -4.04 -10.98
C GLU A 68 6.99 -3.96 -10.77
N ARG A 69 7.54 -4.88 -9.97
CA ARG A 69 9.00 -5.04 -9.81
C ARG A 69 9.71 -5.49 -11.08
N GLY A 70 9.04 -6.24 -11.96
CA GLY A 70 9.55 -6.60 -13.27
C GLY A 70 9.65 -5.39 -14.19
N CYS A 71 8.65 -4.51 -14.17
CA CYS A 71 8.63 -3.26 -14.90
C CYS A 71 9.73 -2.29 -14.41
N ALA A 72 9.91 -2.18 -13.09
CA ALA A 72 11.00 -1.41 -12.49
C ALA A 72 12.39 -1.89 -12.97
N ARG A 73 12.59 -3.22 -13.02
CA ARG A 73 13.85 -3.81 -13.53
C ARG A 73 14.09 -3.56 -15.02
N ALA A 74 13.04 -3.36 -15.81
CA ALA A 74 13.18 -3.02 -17.22
C ALA A 74 13.83 -1.63 -17.42
N ALA A 75 13.60 -0.71 -16.47
CA ALA A 75 14.27 0.59 -16.39
C ALA A 75 15.61 0.54 -15.62
N GLY A 76 16.17 -0.65 -15.41
CA GLY A 76 17.44 -0.80 -14.68
C GLY A 76 17.38 -0.53 -13.17
N VAL A 77 16.19 -0.27 -12.61
CA VAL A 77 16.04 -0.04 -11.16
C VAL A 77 15.56 -1.29 -10.42
N SER A 78 16.12 -1.55 -9.25
CA SER A 78 15.84 -2.76 -8.46
C SER A 78 14.59 -2.65 -7.57
N SER A 79 14.11 -1.43 -7.32
CA SER A 79 13.06 -1.13 -6.35
C SER A 79 11.79 -0.63 -7.04
N TRP A 80 10.65 -1.26 -6.68
CA TRP A 80 9.32 -0.78 -7.07
C TRP A 80 9.09 0.66 -6.62
N ALA A 81 9.51 1.03 -5.40
CA ALA A 81 9.31 2.37 -4.85
C ALA A 81 9.92 3.48 -5.72
N GLN A 82 10.96 3.19 -6.51
CA GLN A 82 11.54 4.17 -7.44
C GLN A 82 10.62 4.41 -8.64
N LEU A 83 10.01 3.35 -9.17
CA LEU A 83 9.02 3.46 -10.24
C LEU A 83 7.72 4.09 -9.73
N ASP A 84 7.25 3.70 -8.55
CA ASP A 84 6.04 4.25 -7.92
C ASP A 84 6.16 5.77 -7.72
N ARG A 85 7.26 6.24 -7.11
CA ARG A 85 7.57 7.67 -6.97
C ARG A 85 7.59 8.40 -8.31
N TYR A 86 8.13 7.76 -9.35
CA TYR A 86 8.15 8.33 -10.70
C TYR A 86 6.74 8.43 -11.30
N LEU A 87 5.92 7.40 -11.13
CA LEU A 87 4.52 7.39 -11.61
C LEU A 87 3.65 8.43 -10.89
N GLU A 88 3.90 8.68 -9.61
CA GLU A 88 3.22 9.74 -8.85
C GLU A 88 3.57 11.14 -9.38
N ALA A 89 4.84 11.38 -9.70
CA ALA A 89 5.30 12.64 -10.26
C ALA A 89 4.91 12.85 -11.74
N HIS A 90 4.65 11.77 -12.48
CA HIS A 90 4.38 11.79 -13.93
C HIS A 90 3.02 11.16 -14.27
N PRO A 91 1.89 11.85 -14.04
CA PRO A 91 0.54 11.29 -14.18
C PRO A 91 0.17 10.85 -15.61
N ASP A 92 0.70 11.51 -16.64
CA ASP A 92 0.48 11.12 -18.04
C ASP A 92 1.18 9.78 -18.36
N PHE A 93 2.39 9.61 -17.83
CA PHE A 93 3.11 8.35 -17.95
C PHE A 93 2.41 7.24 -17.15
N ARG A 94 1.95 7.55 -15.92
CA ARG A 94 1.14 6.64 -15.11
C ARG A 94 -0.09 6.13 -15.85
N SER A 95 -0.83 7.03 -16.50
CA SER A 95 -2.00 6.66 -17.29
C SER A 95 -1.65 5.71 -18.43
N SER A 96 -0.48 5.91 -19.06
CA SER A 96 0.01 5.04 -20.13
C SER A 96 0.49 3.69 -19.61
N PHE A 97 1.15 3.68 -18.45
CA PHE A 97 1.55 2.47 -17.73
C PHE A 97 0.35 1.61 -17.33
N GLU A 98 -0.68 2.20 -16.72
CA GLU A 98 -1.90 1.49 -16.33
C GLU A 98 -2.62 0.87 -17.54
N ARG A 99 -2.70 1.60 -18.67
CA ARG A 99 -3.24 1.04 -19.94
C ARG A 99 -2.40 -0.13 -20.46
N ALA A 100 -1.06 -0.02 -20.38
CA ALA A 100 -0.16 -1.10 -20.77
C ALA A 100 -0.35 -2.34 -19.88
N ARG A 101 -0.47 -2.15 -18.57
CA ARG A 101 -0.75 -3.22 -17.60
C ARG A 101 -2.08 -3.91 -17.89
N ALA A 102 -3.14 -3.16 -18.18
CA ALA A 102 -4.45 -3.72 -18.52
C ALA A 102 -4.40 -4.60 -19.79
N ARG A 103 -3.56 -4.23 -20.76
CA ARG A 103 -3.32 -5.08 -21.95
C ARG A 103 -2.62 -6.38 -21.58
N GLY A 104 -1.54 -6.32 -20.81
CA GLY A 104 -0.82 -7.52 -20.38
C GLY A 104 -1.67 -8.44 -19.51
N GLU A 105 -2.54 -7.88 -18.67
CA GLU A 105 -3.54 -8.64 -17.92
C GLU A 105 -4.49 -9.39 -18.85
N SER A 106 -5.02 -8.69 -19.85
CA SER A 106 -5.95 -9.26 -20.82
C SER A 106 -5.29 -10.41 -21.57
N GLU A 107 -4.06 -10.24 -22.06
CA GLU A 107 -3.32 -11.30 -22.77
C GLU A 107 -3.11 -12.54 -21.88
N LEU A 108 -2.79 -12.36 -20.59
CA LEU A 108 -2.66 -13.46 -19.63
C LEU A 108 -4.00 -14.17 -19.34
N ILE A 109 -5.11 -13.42 -19.25
CA ILE A 109 -6.45 -13.98 -19.07
C ILE A 109 -6.85 -14.78 -20.31
N GLU A 110 -6.69 -14.20 -21.50
CA GLU A 110 -7.11 -14.84 -22.75
C GLU A 110 -6.29 -16.09 -23.03
N GLY A 111 -4.95 -16.01 -22.92
CA GLY A 111 -4.07 -17.16 -23.08
C GLY A 111 -4.28 -18.21 -21.99
N GLY A 112 -4.48 -17.81 -20.74
CA GLY A 112 -4.62 -18.74 -19.61
C GLY A 112 -5.97 -19.42 -19.44
N LEU A 113 -7.07 -18.78 -19.88
CA LEU A 113 -8.42 -19.34 -19.77
C LEU A 113 -8.94 -19.96 -21.07
N ARG A 114 -8.53 -19.47 -22.24
CA ARG A 114 -9.11 -19.90 -23.53
C ARG A 114 -8.24 -20.84 -24.34
N ASP A 115 -6.96 -20.93 -24.01
CA ASP A 115 -6.07 -21.91 -24.62
C ASP A 115 -6.08 -23.20 -23.80
N GLU A 116 -6.46 -24.32 -24.43
CA GLU A 116 -6.55 -25.62 -23.79
C GLU A 116 -5.18 -26.23 -23.45
N ASP A 117 -4.11 -25.73 -24.08
CA ASP A 117 -2.74 -26.17 -23.84
C ASP A 117 -2.05 -25.37 -22.72
N VAL A 118 -2.67 -24.27 -22.25
CA VAL A 118 -2.12 -23.42 -21.18
C VAL A 118 -2.67 -23.85 -19.83
N ASP A 119 -1.77 -24.10 -18.88
CA ASP A 119 -2.13 -24.42 -17.52
C ASP A 119 -2.79 -23.22 -16.82
N SER A 120 -4.12 -23.25 -16.74
CA SER A 120 -4.92 -22.22 -16.06
C SER A 120 -4.52 -21.98 -14.60
N SER A 121 -3.84 -22.93 -13.94
CA SER A 121 -3.29 -22.75 -12.59
C SER A 121 -2.09 -21.80 -12.58
N MET A 122 -1.22 -21.88 -13.60
CA MET A 122 -0.11 -20.94 -13.81
C MET A 122 -0.64 -19.53 -14.12
N ALA A 123 -1.66 -19.41 -14.97
CA ALA A 123 -2.28 -18.12 -15.27
C ALA A 123 -2.89 -17.46 -14.03
N LYS A 124 -3.64 -18.23 -13.20
CA LYS A 124 -4.17 -17.74 -11.91
C LYS A 124 -3.07 -17.30 -10.96
N PHE A 125 -1.94 -18.02 -10.91
CA PHE A 125 -0.79 -17.64 -10.10
C PHE A 125 -0.16 -16.33 -10.59
N LEU A 126 0.02 -16.16 -11.91
CA LEU A 126 0.56 -14.92 -12.48
C LEU A 126 -0.35 -13.72 -12.23
N LEU A 127 -1.67 -13.89 -12.37
CA LEU A 127 -2.66 -12.85 -12.06
C LEU A 127 -2.63 -12.47 -10.58
N ALA A 128 -2.62 -13.45 -9.67
CA ALA A 128 -2.54 -13.17 -8.24
C ALA A 128 -1.21 -12.48 -7.85
N SER A 129 -0.08 -12.93 -8.39
CA SER A 129 1.25 -12.42 -8.02
C SER A 129 1.62 -11.09 -8.67
N SER A 130 1.06 -10.79 -9.86
CA SER A 130 1.43 -9.58 -10.62
C SER A 130 0.35 -8.49 -10.57
N PHE A 131 -0.91 -8.84 -10.35
CA PHE A 131 -2.06 -7.92 -10.39
C PHE A 131 -2.86 -7.91 -9.07
N ASP A 132 -2.34 -8.50 -8.00
CA ASP A 132 -2.98 -8.63 -6.68
C ASP A 132 -4.41 -9.19 -6.72
N TYR A 133 -4.69 -10.11 -7.67
CA TYR A 133 -6.01 -10.73 -7.75
C TYR A 133 -6.27 -11.62 -6.53
N LYS A 134 -7.16 -11.17 -5.64
CA LYS A 134 -7.54 -11.91 -4.43
C LYS A 134 -8.65 -12.90 -4.74
N LYS A 135 -8.34 -14.20 -4.67
CA LYS A 135 -9.37 -15.25 -4.73
C LYS A 135 -10.24 -15.17 -3.49
N THR A 136 -11.51 -14.84 -3.66
CA THR A 136 -12.52 -14.92 -2.60
C THR A 136 -13.27 -16.25 -2.71
N GLU A 137 -13.35 -17.02 -1.63
CA GLU A 137 -14.07 -18.28 -1.56
C GLU A 137 -15.27 -18.13 -0.61
N LYS A 138 -16.49 -18.33 -1.14
CA LYS A 138 -17.70 -18.36 -0.32
C LYS A 138 -17.88 -19.79 0.21
N ARG A 139 -17.75 -19.97 1.52
CA ARG A 139 -18.00 -21.24 2.20
C ARG A 139 -19.29 -21.14 3.02
N GLU A 140 -20.33 -21.85 2.59
CA GLU A 140 -21.54 -22.04 3.39
C GLU A 140 -21.27 -23.19 4.37
N VAL A 141 -21.41 -22.91 5.66
CA VAL A 141 -21.25 -23.89 6.74
C VAL A 141 -22.62 -24.12 7.36
N GLU A 142 -23.21 -25.27 7.09
CA GLU A 142 -24.37 -25.74 7.85
C GLU A 142 -23.86 -26.26 9.21
N ALA A 143 -24.11 -25.47 10.26
CA ALA A 143 -23.80 -25.87 11.63
C ALA A 143 -25.09 -26.39 12.29
N ASP A 144 -25.13 -27.69 12.59
CA ASP A 144 -26.12 -28.27 13.50
C ASP A 144 -25.68 -27.96 14.95
N VAL A 145 -26.04 -26.78 15.42
CA VAL A 145 -25.67 -26.30 16.75
C VAL A 145 -26.71 -26.77 17.77
N ASN A 146 -26.44 -27.90 18.44
CA ASN A 146 -27.15 -28.29 19.66
C ASN A 146 -26.65 -27.43 20.85
N GLN A 147 -27.18 -26.21 20.97
CA GLN A 147 -26.93 -25.34 22.13
C GLN A 147 -27.81 -25.77 23.31
N THR A 148 -27.38 -26.80 24.06
CA THR A 148 -27.97 -27.14 25.37
C THR A 148 -27.05 -26.70 26.49
N THR A 149 -26.89 -25.38 26.66
CA THR A 149 -26.22 -24.86 27.85
C THR A 149 -27.24 -24.75 28.97
N THR A 150 -27.24 -25.70 29.89
CA THR A 150 -28.03 -25.60 31.12
C THR A 150 -27.40 -24.53 32.01
N HIS A 151 -28.11 -23.43 32.24
CA HIS A 151 -27.69 -22.39 33.15
C HIS A 151 -28.34 -22.61 34.52
N GLU A 152 -27.56 -23.05 35.50
CA GLU A 152 -28.03 -23.18 36.88
C GLU A 152 -27.97 -21.81 37.56
N LEU A 153 -29.12 -21.32 38.05
CA LEU A 153 -29.19 -20.09 38.83
C LEU A 153 -28.52 -20.28 40.20
N GLY A 154 -27.79 -19.25 40.64
CA GLY A 154 -27.26 -19.17 42.00
C GLY A 154 -28.38 -19.12 43.03
N GLU A 155 -28.09 -19.44 44.30
CA GLU A 155 -29.12 -19.47 45.36
C GLU A 155 -29.84 -18.13 45.52
N ALA A 156 -29.12 -17.01 45.43
CA ALA A 156 -29.69 -15.67 45.50
C ALA A 156 -30.67 -15.37 44.34
N ASP A 157 -30.31 -15.80 43.12
CA ASP A 157 -31.14 -15.59 41.93
C ASP A 157 -32.37 -16.49 41.94
N LYS A 158 -32.25 -17.70 42.50
CA LYS A 158 -33.38 -18.62 42.71
C LYS A 158 -34.41 -18.05 43.67
N GLU A 159 -33.96 -17.42 44.76
CA GLU A 159 -34.84 -16.81 45.74
C GLU A 159 -35.65 -15.66 45.12
N ILE A 160 -34.97 -14.78 44.38
CA ILE A 160 -35.61 -13.68 43.64
C ILE A 160 -36.60 -14.23 42.60
N ALA A 161 -36.23 -15.27 41.86
CA ALA A 161 -37.11 -15.88 40.86
C ALA A 161 -38.36 -16.52 41.50
N LEU A 162 -38.21 -17.18 42.65
CA LEU A 162 -39.32 -17.80 43.38
C LEU A 162 -40.28 -16.76 43.98
N GLU A 163 -39.75 -15.64 44.47
CA GLU A 163 -40.56 -14.52 44.96
C GLU A 163 -41.37 -13.90 43.82
N ALA A 164 -40.74 -13.61 42.68
CA ALA A 164 -41.41 -13.06 41.51
C ALA A 164 -42.50 -13.99 40.96
N ILE A 165 -42.28 -15.30 40.96
CA ILE A 165 -43.30 -16.29 40.55
C ILE A 165 -44.49 -16.27 41.51
N ARG A 166 -44.24 -16.16 42.82
CA ARG A 166 -45.30 -16.12 43.82
C ARG A 166 -46.18 -14.88 43.68
N GLU A 167 -45.58 -13.71 43.50
CA GLU A 167 -46.32 -12.45 43.27
C GLU A 167 -47.19 -12.53 42.00
N LEU A 168 -46.68 -13.13 40.93
CA LEU A 168 -47.44 -13.33 39.69
C LEU A 168 -48.64 -14.26 39.90
N GLN A 169 -48.46 -15.35 40.64
CA GLN A 169 -49.54 -16.30 40.93
C GLN A 169 -50.62 -15.66 41.80
N GLU A 170 -50.25 -14.86 42.80
CA GLU A 170 -51.20 -14.14 43.66
C GLU A 170 -52.00 -13.09 42.87
N ARG A 171 -51.37 -12.43 41.89
CA ARG A 171 -52.04 -11.47 41.01
C ARG A 171 -52.99 -12.12 40.01
N GLU A 172 -52.69 -13.33 39.54
CA GLU A 172 -53.58 -14.09 38.64
C GLU A 172 -54.75 -14.78 39.38
N SER A 173 -54.63 -14.97 40.68
CA SER A 173 -55.65 -15.62 41.52
C SER A 173 -56.55 -14.66 42.32
N ALA A 174 -56.39 -13.35 42.13
CA ALA A 174 -57.23 -12.28 42.67
C ALA A 174 -58.18 -11.71 41.60
#